data_AF-A0A833ZB77-F1
#
_entry.id   AF-A0A833ZB77-F1
#
_cell.length_a   1.000
_cell.length_b   1.000
_cell.length_c   1.000
_cell.angle_alpha   90.00
_cell.angle_beta   90.00
_cell.angle_gamma   90.00
#
_symmetry.space_group_name_H-M   'P 1'
#
loop_
_entity.id
_entity.type
_entity.pdbx_description
1 polymer ?
#
loop_
_entity_poly.entity_id
_entity_poly.type
_entity_poly.pdbx_seq_one_letter_code
_entity_poly.pdbx_strand_id
1 'polypeptide(L)'
;MPFITSEEFNGIPAYMKSRLTYCQINDVIKEINKAVVSKYKILHQPKKSTMSSVARNLYHRFLDEETKDTKGHYFIVEADVKEFTALKVDKRFHVILNILRHCRRLSEVRGGGLTRYVIT
;
A
#
# COMPACT_ATOMS: atom_id res chain seq x y z
N MET A 1 8.04 2.38 -3.71
CA MET A 1 7.28 2.63 -4.95
C MET A 1 7.67 3.98 -5.52
N PRO A 2 8.11 4.07 -6.78
CA PRO A 2 8.44 5.33 -7.43
C PRO A 2 7.19 6.15 -7.76
N PHE A 3 7.34 7.48 -7.80
CA PHE A 3 6.29 8.38 -8.27
C PHE A 3 5.96 8.14 -9.75
N ILE A 4 4.76 8.51 -10.15
CA ILE A 4 4.36 8.59 -11.55
C ILE A 4 4.98 9.86 -12.13
N THR A 5 5.53 9.80 -13.35
CA THR A 5 6.05 10.98 -14.06
C THR A 5 4.94 11.72 -14.79
N SER A 6 5.18 12.97 -15.18
CA SER A 6 4.20 13.75 -15.97
C SER A 6 3.82 13.05 -17.28
N GLU A 7 4.78 12.37 -17.92
CA GLU A 7 4.56 11.62 -19.15
C GLU A 7 3.63 10.43 -18.93
N GLU A 8 3.92 9.61 -17.92
CA GLU A 8 3.06 8.49 -17.54
C GLU A 8 1.66 9.00 -17.17
N PHE A 9 1.55 10.11 -16.42
CA PHE A 9 0.26 10.69 -16.06
C PHE A 9 -0.55 11.14 -17.28
N ASN A 10 0.11 11.75 -18.26
CA ASN A 10 -0.54 12.15 -19.51
C ASN A 10 -1.01 10.93 -20.31
N GLY A 11 -0.26 9.82 -20.26
CA GLY A 11 -0.59 8.56 -20.91
C GLY A 11 -1.77 7.79 -20.29
N ILE A 12 -2.14 8.04 -19.03
CA ILE A 12 -3.29 7.35 -18.41
C ILE A 12 -4.60 7.75 -19.13
N PRO A 13 -5.48 6.79 -19.49
CA PRO A 13 -6.75 7.10 -20.11
C PRO A 13 -7.63 8.05 -19.27
N ALA A 14 -8.31 9.00 -19.93
CA ALA A 14 -9.12 10.03 -19.27
C ALA A 14 -10.21 9.46 -18.35
N TYR A 15 -10.84 8.34 -18.75
CA TYR A 15 -11.87 7.68 -17.94
C TYR A 15 -11.32 7.12 -16.62
N MET A 16 -10.02 6.76 -16.55
CA MET A 16 -9.38 6.29 -15.31
C MET A 16 -9.01 7.45 -14.40
N LYS A 17 -8.47 8.53 -14.98
CA LYS A 17 -8.08 9.74 -14.22
C LYS A 17 -9.30 10.44 -13.64
N SER A 18 -10.41 10.47 -14.37
CA SER A 18 -11.58 11.30 -14.02
C SER A 18 -11.12 12.74 -13.76
N ARG A 19 -11.26 13.25 -12.53
CA ARG A 19 -10.79 14.59 -12.10
C ARG A 19 -9.52 14.56 -11.23
N LEU A 20 -8.83 13.42 -11.14
CA LEU A 20 -7.63 13.28 -10.33
C LEU A 20 -6.44 13.99 -10.98
N THR A 21 -5.71 14.73 -10.16
CA THR A 21 -4.50 15.45 -10.60
C THR A 21 -3.25 14.61 -10.37
N TYR A 22 -2.18 14.95 -11.10
CA TYR A 22 -0.85 14.39 -10.92
C TYR A 22 -0.39 14.40 -9.45
N CYS A 23 -0.52 15.56 -8.79
CA CYS A 23 -0.13 15.72 -7.39
C CYS A 23 -0.91 14.79 -6.48
N GLN A 24 -2.24 14.70 -6.66
CA GLN A 24 -3.09 13.87 -5.82
C GLN A 24 -2.73 12.38 -5.90
N ILE A 25 -2.32 11.89 -7.08
CA ILE A 25 -1.90 10.50 -7.23
C ILE A 25 -0.54 10.27 -6.54
N ASN A 26 0.42 11.17 -6.76
CA ASN A 26 1.74 11.08 -6.13
C ASN A 26 1.70 11.26 -4.60
N ASP A 27 0.77 12.07 -4.07
CA ASP A 27 0.53 12.19 -2.64
C ASP A 27 0.07 10.85 -2.04
N VAL A 28 -0.80 10.10 -2.74
CA VAL A 28 -1.18 8.74 -2.32
C VAL A 28 0.00 7.78 -2.37
N ILE A 29 0.85 7.85 -3.39
CA ILE A 29 2.08 7.04 -3.45
C ILE A 29 2.97 7.31 -2.25
N LYS A 30 3.11 8.58 -1.85
CA LYS A 30 3.90 8.98 -0.68
C LYS A 30 3.36 8.35 0.60
N GLU A 31 2.05 8.41 0.82
CA GLU A 31 1.41 7.81 2.00
C GLU A 31 1.47 6.27 1.97
N ILE A 32 1.30 5.63 0.81
CA ILE A 32 1.50 4.17 0.65
C ILE A 32 2.93 3.79 1.01
N ASN A 33 3.94 4.52 0.50
CA ASN A 33 5.34 4.28 0.85
C ASN A 33 5.57 4.40 2.36
N LYS A 34 4.94 5.37 3.02
CA LYS A 34 5.00 5.51 4.48
C LYS A 34 4.39 4.31 5.21
N ALA A 35 3.25 3.80 4.74
CA ALA A 35 2.62 2.60 5.31
C ALA A 35 3.52 1.37 5.15
N VAL A 36 4.10 1.17 3.96
CA VAL A 36 5.05 0.08 3.68
C VAL A 36 6.26 0.19 4.63
N VAL A 37 6.93 1.34 4.68
CA VAL A 37 8.09 1.53 5.55
C VAL A 37 7.75 1.25 7.01
N SER A 38 6.60 1.72 7.49
CA SER A 38 6.15 1.52 8.87
C SER A 38 5.90 0.04 9.19
N LYS A 39 5.17 -0.67 8.32
CA LYS A 39 4.91 -2.11 8.44
C LYS A 39 6.20 -2.92 8.49
N TYR A 40 7.09 -2.73 7.52
CA TYR A 40 8.31 -3.53 7.42
C TYR A 40 9.36 -3.14 8.45
N LYS A 41 9.32 -1.91 8.99
CA LYS A 41 10.11 -1.54 10.17
C LYS A 41 9.73 -2.37 11.39
N ILE A 42 8.44 -2.62 11.62
CA ILE A 42 7.94 -3.47 12.71
C ILE A 42 8.31 -4.93 12.47
N LEU A 43 8.15 -5.43 11.23
CA LEU A 43 8.50 -6.82 10.88
C LEU A 43 9.98 -7.15 11.08
N HIS A 44 10.87 -6.20 10.79
CA HIS A 44 12.32 -6.38 10.95
C HIS A 44 12.83 -5.99 12.35
N GLN A 45 11.96 -5.55 13.26
CA GLN A 45 12.38 -5.15 14.60
C GLN A 45 12.79 -6.39 15.43
N PRO A 46 13.90 -6.33 16.20
CA PRO A 46 14.30 -7.43 17.08
C PRO A 46 13.24 -7.75 18.15
N LYS A 47 12.81 -9.02 18.21
CA LYS A 47 11.74 -9.49 19.11
C LYS A 47 12.03 -9.34 20.61
N LYS A 48 13.32 -9.31 21.00
CA LYS A 48 13.76 -9.48 22.39
C LYS A 48 13.84 -8.19 23.22
N SER A 49 13.78 -6.99 22.64
CA SER A 49 14.19 -5.80 23.41
C SER A 49 13.40 -4.50 23.25
N THR A 50 12.44 -4.34 22.33
CA THR A 50 11.81 -3.01 22.13
C THR A 50 10.37 -2.98 21.60
N MET A 51 9.66 -4.11 21.52
CA MET A 51 8.27 -4.10 21.01
C MET A 51 7.24 -3.80 22.11
N SER A 52 6.50 -2.72 21.93
CA SER A 52 5.29 -2.43 22.72
C SER A 52 4.20 -3.48 22.47
N SER A 53 3.20 -3.55 23.35
CA SER A 53 2.04 -4.44 23.16
C SER A 53 1.34 -4.20 21.82
N VAL A 54 1.19 -2.92 21.42
CA VAL A 54 0.60 -2.52 20.14
C VAL A 54 1.44 -3.02 18.97
N ALA A 55 2.77 -2.81 19.00
CA ALA A 55 3.67 -3.28 17.95
C ALA A 55 3.66 -4.81 17.83
N ARG A 56 3.53 -5.53 18.95
CA ARG A 56 3.43 -6.99 18.97
C ARG A 56 2.13 -7.49 18.32
N ASN A 57 0.99 -6.85 18.61
CA ASN A 57 -0.29 -7.19 17.98
C ASN A 57 -0.24 -6.96 16.46
N LEU A 58 0.33 -5.83 16.02
CA LEU A 58 0.54 -5.55 14.60
C LEU A 58 1.46 -6.58 13.95
N TYR A 59 2.55 -6.96 14.63
CA TYR A 59 3.46 -8.00 14.14
C TYR A 59 2.76 -9.33 13.90
N HIS A 60 1.93 -9.79 14.84
CA HIS A 60 1.15 -11.02 14.67
C HIS A 60 0.17 -10.90 13.50
N ARG A 61 -0.57 -9.79 13.41
CA ARG A 61 -1.46 -9.53 12.26
C ARG A 61 -0.71 -9.60 10.94
N PHE A 62 0.47 -8.99 10.83
CA PHE A 62 1.26 -9.02 9.59
C PHE A 62 1.68 -10.44 9.19
N LEU A 63 1.99 -11.31 10.16
CA LEU A 63 2.31 -12.72 9.88
C LEU A 63 1.08 -13.51 9.44
N ASP A 64 -0.07 -13.28 10.06
CA ASP A 64 -1.33 -13.95 9.69
C ASP A 64 -1.82 -13.52 8.30
N GLU A 65 -1.49 -12.30 7.90
CA GLU A 65 -1.77 -11.78 6.58
C GLU A 65 -0.83 -12.34 5.51
N GLU A 66 0.28 -13.00 5.83
CA GLU A 66 1.17 -13.58 4.82
C GLU A 66 0.54 -14.76 4.06
N THR A 67 0.91 -14.90 2.79
CA THR A 67 0.49 -16.02 1.93
C THR A 67 1.66 -16.52 1.11
N LYS A 68 1.50 -17.68 0.46
CA LYS A 68 2.52 -18.21 -0.46
C LYS A 68 2.85 -17.22 -1.59
N ASP A 69 1.83 -16.47 -2.04
CA ASP A 69 1.93 -15.53 -3.15
C ASP A 69 2.54 -14.17 -2.76
N THR A 70 2.59 -13.84 -1.45
CA THR A 70 3.24 -12.61 -0.95
C THR A 70 4.65 -12.84 -0.43
N LYS A 71 5.09 -14.10 -0.34
CA LYS A 71 6.43 -14.43 0.16
C LYS A 71 7.51 -13.71 -0.66
N GLY A 72 8.36 -12.96 0.03
CA GLY A 72 9.47 -12.22 -0.58
C GLY A 72 9.08 -10.91 -1.26
N HIS A 73 7.80 -10.52 -1.22
CA HIS A 73 7.32 -9.28 -1.79
C HIS A 73 6.86 -8.30 -0.70
N TYR A 74 7.04 -7.02 -0.95
CA TYR A 74 6.46 -5.99 -0.09
C TYR A 74 4.97 -5.82 -0.43
N PHE A 75 4.11 -5.87 0.59
CA PHE A 75 2.68 -5.62 0.44
C PHE A 75 2.08 -4.91 1.65
N ILE A 76 0.98 -4.21 1.41
CA ILE A 76 0.13 -3.61 2.45
C ILE A 76 -1.33 -3.99 2.23
N VAL A 77 -2.12 -3.88 3.29
CA VAL A 77 -3.58 -4.00 3.25
C VAL A 77 -4.23 -2.69 3.69
N GLU A 78 -5.55 -2.57 3.53
CA GLU A 78 -6.26 -1.34 3.92
C GLU A 78 -6.13 -0.99 5.40
N ALA A 79 -6.03 -2.00 6.27
CA ALA A 79 -5.77 -1.79 7.70
C ALA A 79 -4.42 -1.08 7.92
N ASP A 80 -3.39 -1.38 7.12
CA ASP A 80 -2.08 -0.74 7.23
C ASP A 80 -2.14 0.73 6.79
N VAL A 81 -2.92 1.03 5.76
CA VAL A 81 -3.16 2.41 5.31
C VAL A 81 -3.85 3.20 6.42
N LYS A 82 -4.90 2.65 7.04
CA LYS A 82 -5.62 3.30 8.14
C LYS A 82 -4.75 3.48 9.39
N GLU A 83 -3.85 2.53 9.65
CA GLU A 83 -2.97 2.57 10.83
C GLU A 83 -1.83 3.58 10.69
N PHE A 84 -1.18 3.65 9.52
CA PHE A 84 0.08 4.37 9.36
C PHE A 84 -0.03 5.70 8.58
N THR A 85 -1.21 6.01 8.03
CA THR A 85 -1.42 7.17 7.18
C THR A 85 -2.70 7.90 7.58
N ALA A 86 -2.82 9.17 7.15
CA ALA A 86 -4.07 9.92 7.28
C ALA A 86 -5.00 9.73 6.07
N LEU A 87 -4.70 8.78 5.17
CA LEU A 87 -5.52 8.53 3.99
C LEU A 87 -6.85 7.89 4.38
N LYS A 88 -7.93 8.46 3.85
CA LYS A 88 -9.24 7.82 3.89
C LYS A 88 -9.30 6.73 2.82
N VAL A 89 -9.60 5.51 3.25
CA VAL A 89 -9.86 4.38 2.36
C VAL A 89 -11.31 4.49 1.86
N ASP A 90 -11.51 5.32 0.84
CA ASP A 90 -12.81 5.60 0.22
C ASP A 90 -12.82 5.25 -1.28
N LYS A 91 -13.93 5.54 -1.97
CA LYS A 91 -14.06 5.30 -3.42
C LYS A 91 -12.93 5.97 -4.22
N ARG A 92 -12.48 7.15 -3.80
CA ARG A 92 -11.41 7.88 -4.49
C ARG A 92 -10.08 7.17 -4.32
N PHE A 93 -9.79 6.64 -3.14
CA PHE A 93 -8.61 5.81 -2.90
C PHE A 93 -8.58 4.59 -3.84
N HIS A 94 -9.71 3.88 -4.01
CA HIS A 94 -9.78 2.74 -4.93
C HIS A 94 -9.59 3.13 -6.41
N VAL A 95 -10.10 4.29 -6.84
CA VAL A 95 -9.83 4.80 -8.19
C VAL A 95 -8.32 5.05 -8.37
N ILE A 96 -7.66 5.63 -7.37
CA ILE A 96 -6.22 5.83 -7.40
C ILE A 96 -5.47 4.50 -7.43
N LEU A 97 -5.87 3.49 -6.65
CA LEU A 97 -5.28 2.15 -6.72
C LEU A 97 -5.39 1.53 -8.11
N ASN A 98 -6.52 1.71 -8.80
CA ASN A 98 -6.69 1.26 -10.19
C ASN A 98 -5.70 1.96 -11.14
N ILE A 99 -5.46 3.25 -10.94
CA ILE A 99 -4.44 4.00 -11.70
C ILE A 99 -3.03 3.46 -11.39
N LEU A 100 -2.70 3.26 -10.11
CA LEU A 100 -1.40 2.73 -9.70
C LEU A 100 -1.15 1.34 -10.28
N ARG A 101 -2.19 0.50 -10.36
CA ARG A 101 -2.15 -0.81 -11.02
C ARG A 101 -1.91 -0.67 -12.52
N HIS A 102 -2.59 0.25 -13.20
CA HIS A 102 -2.36 0.54 -14.62
C HIS A 102 -0.92 1.00 -14.89
N CYS A 103 -0.39 1.85 -14.03
CA CYS A 103 1.00 2.33 -14.08
C CYS A 103 2.02 1.31 -13.51
N ARG A 104 1.60 0.05 -13.25
CA ARG A 104 2.46 -1.04 -12.76
C ARG A 104 3.24 -0.70 -11.48
N ARG A 105 2.64 0.11 -10.61
CA ARG A 105 3.22 0.46 -9.32
C ARG A 105 2.87 -0.53 -8.21
N LEU A 106 1.75 -1.23 -8.39
CA LEU A 106 1.29 -2.27 -7.49
C LEU A 106 0.42 -3.29 -8.23
N SER A 107 0.22 -4.44 -7.59
CA SER A 107 -0.71 -5.49 -8.01
C SER A 107 -1.57 -5.94 -6.81
N GLU A 108 -2.66 -6.65 -7.08
CA GLU A 108 -3.54 -7.17 -6.04
C GLU A 108 -3.41 -8.69 -5.94
N VAL A 109 -3.17 -9.18 -4.74
CA VAL A 109 -3.28 -10.60 -4.37
C VAL A 109 -4.47 -10.75 -3.44
N ARG A 110 -5.47 -11.52 -3.87
CA ARG A 110 -6.72 -11.74 -3.11
C ARG A 110 -6.75 -13.14 -2.55
N GLY A 111 -7.06 -13.28 -1.26
CA GLY A 111 -7.17 -14.58 -0.59
C GLY A 111 -7.61 -14.44 0.85
N GLY A 112 -8.44 -15.38 1.33
CA GLY A 112 -8.94 -15.37 2.71
C GLY A 112 -9.83 -14.17 3.05
N GLY A 113 -10.56 -13.63 2.07
CA GLY A 113 -11.37 -12.41 2.25
C GLY A 113 -10.56 -11.12 2.37
N LEU A 114 -9.24 -11.17 2.15
CA LEU A 114 -8.33 -10.03 2.26
C LEU A 114 -7.66 -9.72 0.92
N THR A 115 -7.67 -8.44 0.56
CA THR A 115 -6.95 -7.91 -0.61
C THR A 115 -5.62 -7.33 -0.17
N ARG A 116 -4.53 -7.82 -0.75
CA ARG A 116 -3.15 -7.39 -0.50
C ARG A 116 -2.65 -6.61 -1.70
N TYR A 117 -2.21 -5.38 -1.46
CA TYR A 117 -1.61 -4.52 -2.48
C TYR A 117 -0.09 -4.75 -2.47
N VAL A 118 0.37 -5.58 -3.39
CA VAL A 118 1.79 -5.94 -3.55
C VAL A 118 2.49 -4.86 -4.35
N ILE A 119 3.58 -4.33 -3.81
CA ILE A 119 4.38 -3.26 -4.42
C ILE A 119 5.30 -3.88 -5.46
N THR A 120 5.34 -3.28 -6.65
CA THR A 120 6.22 -3.66 -7.76
C THR A 120 7.33 -2.64 -7.94
#